data_AF-A0A9E5SR06-F1
#
_entry.id   AF-A0A9E5SR06-F1
#
_cell.length_a   1.000
_cell.length_b   1.000
_cell.length_c   1.000
_cell.angle_alpha   90.00
_cell.angle_beta   90.00
_cell.angle_gamma   90.00
#
_symmetry.space_group_name_H-M   'P 1'
#
loop_
_entity.id
_entity.type
_entity.pdbx_description
1 polymer ?
#
loop_
_entity_poly.entity_id
_entity_poly.type
_entity_poly.pdbx_seq_one_letter_code
_entity_poly.pdbx_strand_id
1 'polypeptide(L)'
;MEASTGRVLYQKNAFEKMPMASTTKIMTALVAIENSNLDDRVTVSPNASGIEGSSIWLSPGETMTLSDLLFGLMPASGNDAAVAIAEHVGGDVETFVGMMNDKAREIGAYNTHFVNPNGLPADNHYTTAYDLALISAYAMQNKMFREIVKTQYKTLPWEGHEWDRVVKNKNKIL
;
A
#
# COMPACT_ATOMS: atom_id res chain seq x y z
N MET A 1 -8.79 -8.81 16.45
CA MET A 1 -9.04 -7.55 17.19
C MET A 1 -10.37 -7.01 16.71
N GLU A 2 -11.19 -6.47 17.60
CA GLU A 2 -12.39 -5.71 17.23
C GLU A 2 -11.97 -4.31 16.75
N ALA A 3 -12.28 -3.96 15.50
CA ALA A 3 -11.77 -2.74 14.87
C ALA A 3 -12.27 -1.45 15.54
N SER A 4 -13.48 -1.44 16.09
CA SER A 4 -14.10 -0.26 16.71
C SER A 4 -13.55 0.05 18.11
N THR A 5 -13.13 -0.96 18.85
CA THR A 5 -12.72 -0.81 20.27
C THR A 5 -11.23 -1.09 20.49
N GLY A 6 -10.54 -1.70 19.52
CA GLY A 6 -9.18 -2.20 19.70
C GLY A 6 -9.10 -3.47 20.58
N ARG A 7 -10.23 -4.02 21.05
CA ARG A 7 -10.23 -5.21 21.91
C ARG A 7 -9.62 -6.41 21.19
N VAL A 8 -8.59 -7.01 21.76
CA VAL A 8 -8.02 -8.26 21.25
C VAL A 8 -8.98 -9.41 21.56
N LEU A 9 -9.45 -10.09 20.50
CA LEU A 9 -10.35 -11.24 20.61
C LEU A 9 -9.57 -12.57 20.69
N TYR A 10 -8.44 -12.63 19.99
CA TYR A 10 -7.52 -13.76 19.97
C TYR A 10 -6.12 -13.25 19.61
N GLN A 11 -5.09 -13.88 20.17
CA GLN A 11 -3.70 -13.60 19.84
C GLN A 11 -2.84 -14.87 19.99
N LYS A 12 -1.83 -14.99 19.13
CA LYS A 12 -0.75 -15.97 19.22
C LYS A 12 0.51 -15.31 18.71
N ASN A 13 1.58 -15.30 19.51
CA ASN A 13 2.84 -14.61 19.20
C ASN A 13 2.65 -13.18 18.65
N ALA A 14 1.64 -12.46 19.15
CA ALA A 14 1.17 -11.25 18.47
C ALA A 14 2.20 -10.10 18.44
N PHE A 15 3.21 -10.15 19.31
CA PHE A 15 4.28 -9.15 19.41
C PHE A 15 5.63 -9.65 18.85
N GLU A 16 5.66 -10.84 18.24
CA GLU A 16 6.85 -11.35 17.56
C GLU A 16 7.11 -10.55 16.29
N LYS A 17 8.35 -10.05 16.13
CA LYS A 17 8.76 -9.28 14.95
C LYS A 17 9.02 -10.21 13.78
N MET A 18 8.32 -9.99 12.67
CA MET A 18 8.37 -10.82 11.48
C MET A 18 8.35 -9.96 10.21
N PRO A 19 8.95 -10.44 9.10
CA PRO A 19 8.70 -9.87 7.77
C PRO A 19 7.20 -9.95 7.43
N MET A 20 6.65 -8.89 6.85
CA MET A 20 5.21 -8.78 6.56
C MET A 20 4.85 -8.89 5.08
N ALA A 21 5.86 -8.98 4.22
CA ALA A 21 5.72 -9.01 2.77
C ALA A 21 4.77 -7.88 2.29
N SER A 22 3.94 -8.14 1.28
CA SER A 22 3.08 -7.12 0.67
C SER A 22 1.98 -6.55 1.57
N THR A 23 1.78 -7.03 2.80
CA THR A 23 0.88 -6.34 3.74
C THR A 23 1.41 -4.96 4.15
N THR A 24 2.69 -4.67 3.90
CA THR A 24 3.29 -3.32 3.90
C THR A 24 2.46 -2.31 3.11
N LYS A 25 1.85 -2.72 2.00
CA LYS A 25 1.08 -1.82 1.12
C LYS A 25 -0.17 -1.23 1.79
N ILE A 26 -0.62 -1.78 2.91
CA ILE A 26 -1.68 -1.16 3.73
C ILE A 26 -1.21 0.21 4.22
N MET A 27 0.03 0.32 4.71
CA MET A 27 0.60 1.59 5.16
C MET A 27 0.84 2.54 3.99
N THR A 28 1.34 2.04 2.86
CA THR A 28 1.52 2.84 1.63
C THR A 28 0.21 3.47 1.17
N ALA A 29 -0.87 2.67 1.09
CA ALA A 29 -2.18 3.17 0.72
C ALA A 29 -2.70 4.22 1.72
N LEU A 30 -2.53 3.96 3.03
CA LEU A 30 -2.98 4.86 4.08
C LEU A 30 -2.27 6.21 4.01
N VAL A 31 -0.94 6.22 3.97
CA VAL A 31 -0.14 7.45 3.90
C VAL A 31 -0.47 8.24 2.64
N ALA A 32 -0.63 7.58 1.49
CA ALA A 32 -0.99 8.24 0.24
C ALA A 32 -2.37 8.92 0.31
N ILE A 33 -3.39 8.21 0.83
CA ILE A 33 -4.75 8.75 0.95
C ILE A 33 -4.79 9.97 1.89
N GLU A 34 -3.96 10.01 2.93
CA GLU A 34 -3.97 11.09 3.92
C GLU A 34 -3.13 12.30 3.52
N ASN A 35 -2.19 12.18 2.58
CA ASN A 35 -1.17 13.20 2.31
C ASN A 35 -1.14 13.72 0.86
N SER A 36 -2.04 13.27 -0.02
CA SER A 36 -2.09 13.74 -1.41
C SER A 36 -3.53 13.77 -1.93
N ASN A 37 -3.76 14.49 -3.02
CA ASN A 37 -5.06 14.50 -3.68
C ASN A 37 -5.18 13.27 -4.59
N LEU A 38 -6.30 12.57 -4.50
CA LEU A 38 -6.54 11.33 -5.23
C LEU A 38 -6.66 11.52 -6.75
N ASP A 39 -6.99 12.75 -7.16
CA ASP A 39 -7.05 13.16 -8.57
C ASP A 39 -5.70 13.63 -9.12
N ASP A 40 -4.65 13.66 -8.29
CA ASP A 40 -3.31 14.03 -8.74
C ASP A 40 -2.84 13.09 -9.85
N ARG A 41 -2.24 13.67 -10.89
CA ARG A 41 -1.62 12.92 -11.97
C ARG A 41 -0.21 12.51 -11.56
N VAL A 42 0.01 11.20 -11.48
CA VAL A 42 1.28 10.58 -11.13
C VAL A 42 1.93 10.06 -12.41
N THR A 43 3.09 10.62 -12.77
CA THR A 43 3.89 10.14 -13.89
C THR A 43 4.89 9.09 -13.39
N VAL A 44 4.85 7.90 -13.99
CA VAL A 44 5.67 6.76 -13.62
C VAL A 44 7.13 7.03 -13.99
N SER A 45 8.01 6.99 -13.00
CA SER A 45 9.46 7.10 -13.23
C SER A 45 10.04 5.79 -13.81
N PRO A 46 11.24 5.84 -14.42
CA PRO A 46 11.97 4.62 -14.76
C PRO A 46 12.27 3.73 -13.55
N ASN A 47 12.39 4.30 -12.35
CA ASN A 47 12.64 3.55 -11.11
C ASN A 47 11.40 2.78 -10.64
N ALA A 48 10.21 3.34 -10.82
CA ALA A 48 8.95 2.67 -10.47
C ALA A 48 8.60 1.52 -11.44
N SER A 49 9.10 1.56 -12.67
CA SER A 49 8.87 0.49 -13.65
C SER A 49 9.81 -0.70 -13.44
N GLY A 50 9.32 -1.91 -13.72
CA GLY A 50 10.15 -3.12 -13.68
C GLY A 50 10.56 -3.60 -12.28
N ILE A 51 9.95 -3.06 -11.21
CA ILE A 51 10.14 -3.58 -9.85
C ILE A 51 9.75 -5.05 -9.82
N GLU A 52 10.62 -5.88 -9.23
CA GLU A 52 10.41 -7.33 -9.15
C GLU A 52 9.10 -7.70 -8.44
N GLY A 53 8.56 -8.88 -8.75
CA GLY A 53 7.38 -9.42 -8.09
C GLY A 53 6.06 -9.01 -8.76
N SER A 54 5.04 -8.72 -7.94
CA SER A 54 3.72 -8.39 -8.46
C SER A 54 3.69 -6.97 -9.03
N SER A 55 3.03 -6.78 -10.16
CA SER A 55 3.03 -5.52 -10.89
C SER A 55 1.68 -5.33 -11.60
N ILE A 56 1.34 -4.08 -11.90
CA ILE A 56 0.26 -3.74 -12.84
C ILE A 56 0.80 -3.33 -14.21
N TRP A 57 2.09 -3.56 -14.47
CA TRP A 57 2.84 -3.33 -15.69
C TRP A 57 2.95 -1.87 -16.12
N LEU A 58 3.22 -0.97 -15.16
CA LEU A 58 3.44 0.44 -15.45
C LEU A 58 4.66 0.67 -16.34
N SER A 59 4.50 1.52 -17.36
CA SER A 59 5.59 1.95 -18.25
C SER A 59 6.18 3.29 -17.81
N PRO A 60 7.50 3.55 -17.97
CA PRO A 60 8.06 4.87 -17.71
C PRO A 60 7.38 5.95 -18.57
N GLY A 61 7.00 7.07 -17.95
CA GLY A 61 6.29 8.18 -18.60
C GLY A 61 4.77 8.02 -18.65
N GLU A 62 4.23 6.81 -18.42
CA GLU A 62 2.80 6.61 -18.26
C GLU A 62 2.27 7.45 -17.10
N THR A 63 1.09 8.03 -17.27
CA THR A 63 0.51 8.89 -16.23
C THR A 63 -0.89 8.43 -15.83
N MET A 64 -1.07 8.16 -14.54
CA MET A 64 -2.34 7.71 -13.94
C MET A 64 -2.78 8.65 -12.81
N THR A 65 -4.04 8.58 -12.41
CA THR A 65 -4.46 9.23 -11.16
C THR A 65 -3.89 8.48 -9.96
N LEU A 66 -3.64 9.18 -8.85
CA LEU A 66 -3.25 8.52 -7.60
C LEU A 66 -4.29 7.48 -7.15
N SER A 67 -5.59 7.78 -7.34
CA SER A 67 -6.68 6.84 -7.12
C SER A 67 -6.50 5.54 -7.91
N ASP A 68 -6.21 5.62 -9.21
CA ASP A 68 -6.01 4.44 -10.05
C ASP A 68 -4.79 3.62 -9.61
N LEU A 69 -3.69 4.28 -9.22
CA LEU A 69 -2.52 3.60 -8.65
C LEU A 69 -2.86 2.88 -7.36
N LEU A 70 -3.70 3.45 -6.49
CA LEU A 70 -4.17 2.77 -5.26
C LEU A 70 -5.02 1.53 -5.57
N PHE A 71 -5.83 1.56 -6.62
CA PHE A 71 -6.55 0.38 -7.12
C PHE A 71 -5.65 -0.63 -7.84
N GLY A 72 -4.47 -0.22 -8.33
CA GLY A 72 -3.42 -1.15 -8.76
C GLY A 72 -2.63 -1.75 -7.59
N LEU A 73 -2.39 -0.94 -6.57
CA LEU A 73 -1.61 -1.26 -5.38
C LEU A 73 -2.26 -2.39 -4.58
N MET A 74 -3.53 -2.23 -4.20
CA MET A 74 -4.15 -3.10 -3.18
C MET A 74 -4.76 -4.39 -3.79
N PRO A 75 -5.67 -4.33 -4.79
CA PRO A 75 -6.19 -5.53 -5.46
C PRO A 75 -5.10 -6.43 -6.09
N ALA A 76 -4.19 -5.85 -6.87
CA ALA A 76 -3.18 -6.61 -7.62
C ALA A 76 -1.86 -6.76 -6.86
N SER A 77 -1.69 -6.08 -5.72
CA SER A 77 -0.43 -6.06 -4.97
C SER A 77 0.73 -5.49 -5.80
N GLY A 78 0.48 -4.51 -6.68
CA GLY A 78 1.47 -3.93 -7.60
C GLY A 78 2.61 -3.22 -6.86
N ASN A 79 3.84 -3.68 -7.06
CA ASN A 79 5.06 -3.11 -6.47
C ASN A 79 5.49 -1.83 -7.22
N ASP A 80 5.30 -1.81 -8.52
CA ASP A 80 5.46 -0.64 -9.38
C ASP A 80 4.56 0.52 -8.94
N ALA A 81 3.27 0.23 -8.70
CA ALA A 81 2.34 1.22 -8.14
C ALA A 81 2.80 1.73 -6.77
N ALA A 82 3.34 0.86 -5.91
CA ALA A 82 3.84 1.27 -4.60
C ALA A 82 5.00 2.26 -4.68
N VAL A 83 5.95 2.04 -5.61
CA VAL A 83 7.09 2.96 -5.81
C VAL A 83 6.63 4.26 -6.46
N ALA A 84 5.78 4.21 -7.48
CA ALA A 84 5.23 5.43 -8.11
C ALA A 84 4.44 6.30 -7.11
N ILE A 85 3.64 5.68 -6.24
CA ILE A 85 2.94 6.38 -5.15
C ILE A 85 3.94 7.02 -4.18
N ALA A 86 4.98 6.27 -3.78
CA ALA A 86 5.96 6.77 -2.83
C ALA A 86 6.71 8.00 -3.37
N GLU A 87 7.17 7.93 -4.62
CA GLU A 87 7.86 9.04 -5.29
C GLU A 87 6.96 10.27 -5.45
N HIS A 88 5.68 10.07 -5.80
CA HIS A 88 4.75 11.20 -5.93
C HIS A 88 4.44 11.87 -4.60
N VAL A 89 4.08 11.07 -3.58
CA VAL A 89 3.59 11.60 -2.30
C VAL A 89 4.73 12.09 -1.42
N GLY A 90 5.86 11.39 -1.40
CA GLY A 90 7.03 11.75 -0.59
C GLY A 90 8.06 12.61 -1.33
N GLY A 91 7.93 12.81 -2.64
CA GLY A 91 8.97 13.37 -3.50
C GLY A 91 10.06 12.37 -3.87
N ASP A 92 10.35 11.42 -2.97
CA ASP A 92 11.17 10.23 -3.20
C ASP A 92 10.76 9.10 -2.25
N VAL A 93 11.31 7.90 -2.49
CA VAL A 93 11.00 6.70 -1.70
C VAL A 93 11.48 6.82 -0.25
N GLU A 94 12.63 7.45 0.01
CA GLU A 94 13.22 7.54 1.34
C GLU A 94 12.36 8.41 2.26
N THR A 95 11.96 9.59 1.78
CA THR A 95 11.06 10.52 2.45
C THR A 95 9.71 9.87 2.71
N PHE A 96 9.15 9.17 1.71
CA PHE A 96 7.89 8.45 1.89
C PHE A 96 7.99 7.33 2.94
N VAL A 97 9.09 6.58 2.97
CA VAL A 97 9.35 5.58 4.02
C VAL A 97 9.45 6.23 5.41
N GLY A 98 10.02 7.43 5.50
CA GLY A 98 9.96 8.26 6.72
C GLY A 98 8.51 8.49 7.17
N MET A 99 7.65 8.96 6.26
CA MET A 99 6.22 9.18 6.54
C MET A 99 5.50 7.89 6.99
N MET A 100 5.82 6.74 6.39
CA MET A 100 5.28 5.44 6.81
C MET A 100 5.65 5.09 8.26
N ASN A 101 6.90 5.34 8.64
CA ASN A 101 7.37 5.08 10.00
C ASN A 101 6.78 6.07 11.02
N ASP A 102 6.61 7.34 10.65
CA ASP A 102 5.97 8.33 11.50
C ASP A 102 4.49 8.02 11.72
N LYS A 103 3.78 7.64 10.66
CA LYS A 103 2.39 7.15 10.76
C LYS A 103 2.27 5.90 11.62
N ALA A 104 3.24 4.97 11.53
CA ALA A 104 3.26 3.79 12.40
C ALA A 104 3.32 4.18 13.89
N ARG A 105 4.19 5.14 14.25
CA ARG A 105 4.30 5.65 15.62
C ARG A 105 3.03 6.36 16.07
N GLU A 106 2.42 7.17 15.20
CA GLU A 106 1.16 7.87 15.48
C GLU A 106 0.02 6.90 15.81
N ILE A 107 -0.06 5.78 15.08
CA ILE A 107 -1.07 4.72 15.29
C ILE A 107 -0.76 3.83 16.52
N GLY A 108 0.43 3.96 17.10
CA GLY A 108 0.90 3.13 18.22
C GLY A 108 1.48 1.78 17.81
N ALA A 109 1.81 1.59 16.52
CA ALA A 109 2.50 0.43 15.98
C ALA A 109 4.03 0.52 16.21
N TYR A 110 4.43 0.54 17.48
CA TYR A 110 5.82 0.81 17.89
C TYR A 110 6.82 -0.32 17.60
N ASN A 111 6.35 -1.52 17.27
CA ASN A 111 7.16 -2.68 16.92
C ASN A 111 7.19 -2.92 15.40
N THR A 112 6.98 -1.86 14.62
CA THR A 112 7.00 -1.88 13.16
C THR A 112 8.10 -0.95 12.63
N HIS A 113 8.75 -1.38 11.55
CA HIS A 113 9.72 -0.55 10.83
C HIS A 113 9.61 -0.82 9.32
N PHE A 114 9.37 0.24 8.56
CA PHE A 114 9.31 0.23 7.11
C PHE A 114 10.65 0.70 6.53
N VAL A 115 11.05 0.09 5.41
CA VAL A 115 12.25 0.47 4.64
C VAL A 115 11.97 0.58 3.15
N ASN A 116 10.78 0.17 2.71
CA ASN A 116 10.29 0.26 1.36
C ASN A 116 8.76 0.29 1.38
N PRO A 117 8.10 0.72 0.28
CA PRO A 117 6.64 0.87 0.22
C PRO A 117 5.92 -0.40 -0.23
N ASN A 118 6.64 -1.46 -0.59
CA ASN A 118 6.08 -2.62 -1.30
C ASN A 118 6.15 -3.94 -0.51
N GLY A 119 7.03 -4.05 0.48
CA GLY A 119 7.22 -5.24 1.28
C GLY A 119 8.20 -6.27 0.70
N LEU A 120 9.01 -5.88 -0.28
CA LEU A 120 10.12 -6.73 -0.73
C LEU A 120 11.11 -6.98 0.42
N PRO A 121 11.78 -8.16 0.46
CA PRO A 121 12.72 -8.48 1.53
C PRO A 121 13.81 -7.43 1.66
N ALA A 122 14.00 -6.94 2.87
CA ALA A 122 15.05 -5.98 3.20
C ALA A 122 15.36 -6.06 4.70
N ASP A 123 16.61 -5.77 5.05
CA ASP A 123 17.03 -5.74 6.45
C ASP A 123 16.25 -4.67 7.22
N ASN A 124 15.90 -5.00 8.45
CA ASN A 124 15.07 -4.18 9.34
C ASN A 124 13.66 -3.87 8.80
N HIS A 125 13.16 -4.57 7.78
CA HIS A 125 11.74 -4.49 7.38
C HIS A 125 10.89 -5.48 8.17
N TYR A 126 10.13 -5.00 9.16
CA TYR A 126 9.36 -5.89 10.02
C TYR A 126 8.11 -5.23 10.60
N THR A 127 7.20 -6.07 11.09
CA THR A 127 6.06 -5.69 11.94
C THR A 127 5.77 -6.80 12.94
N THR A 128 4.70 -6.66 13.71
CA THR A 128 4.11 -7.73 14.52
C THR A 128 2.66 -7.95 14.10
N ALA A 129 2.07 -9.10 14.44
CA ALA A 129 0.65 -9.32 14.13
C ALA A 129 -0.28 -8.32 14.84
N TYR A 130 0.11 -7.85 16.04
CA TYR A 130 -0.62 -6.84 16.79
C TYR A 130 -0.55 -5.47 16.09
N ASP A 131 0.64 -5.02 15.72
CA ASP A 131 0.86 -3.75 15.05
C ASP A 131 0.17 -3.70 13.69
N LEU A 132 0.28 -4.78 12.90
CA LEU A 132 -0.39 -4.86 11.61
C LEU A 132 -1.92 -4.82 11.76
N ALA A 133 -2.47 -5.38 12.85
CA ALA A 133 -3.88 -5.27 13.17
C ALA A 133 -4.28 -3.83 13.56
N LEU A 134 -3.43 -3.10 14.30
CA LEU A 134 -3.66 -1.67 14.60
C LEU A 134 -3.68 -0.83 13.32
N ILE A 135 -2.67 -0.98 12.46
CA ILE A 135 -2.57 -0.27 11.18
C ILE A 135 -3.79 -0.57 10.32
N SER A 136 -4.19 -1.84 10.22
CA SER A 136 -5.36 -2.25 9.44
C SER A 136 -6.67 -1.70 10.03
N ALA A 137 -6.84 -1.73 11.35
CA ALA A 137 -8.02 -1.19 12.01
C ALA A 137 -8.15 0.32 11.81
N TYR A 138 -7.04 1.06 11.89
CA TYR A 138 -6.98 2.49 11.59
C TYR A 138 -7.30 2.76 10.10
N ALA A 139 -6.66 2.05 9.17
CA ALA A 139 -6.91 2.22 7.74
C ALA A 139 -8.38 1.96 7.36
N MET A 140 -9.02 0.97 8.00
CA MET A 140 -10.44 0.66 7.80
C MET A 140 -11.40 1.77 8.26
N GLN A 141 -10.95 2.79 9.00
CA GLN A 141 -11.76 3.97 9.32
C GLN A 141 -11.90 4.91 8.11
N ASN A 142 -10.94 4.89 7.19
CA ASN A 142 -10.95 5.69 5.98
C ASN A 142 -11.93 5.13 4.91
N LYS A 143 -12.84 5.98 4.41
CA LYS A 143 -13.85 5.59 3.42
C LYS A 143 -13.23 5.12 2.10
N MET A 144 -12.20 5.82 1.61
CA MET A 144 -11.54 5.47 0.35
C MET A 144 -10.77 4.16 0.48
N PHE A 145 -10.05 3.96 1.59
CA PHE A 145 -9.37 2.69 1.84
C PHE A 145 -10.35 1.50 1.81
N ARG A 146 -11.52 1.63 2.47
CA ARG A 146 -12.57 0.61 2.42
C ARG A 146 -13.09 0.34 1.00
N GLU A 147 -13.25 1.39 0.19
CA GLU A 147 -13.67 1.26 -1.21
C GLU A 147 -12.65 0.45 -2.02
N ILE A 148 -11.36 0.76 -1.86
CA ILE A 148 -10.27 0.07 -2.55
C ILE A 148 -10.24 -1.41 -2.17
N VAL A 149 -10.22 -1.74 -0.88
CA VAL A 149 -10.01 -3.14 -0.44
C VAL A 149 -11.22 -4.05 -0.64
N LYS A 150 -12.44 -3.50 -0.71
CA LYS A 150 -13.65 -4.29 -1.01
C LYS A 150 -13.85 -4.53 -2.52
N THR A 151 -13.12 -3.82 -3.36
CA THR A 151 -13.29 -3.90 -4.82
C THR A 151 -12.75 -5.22 -5.35
N GLN A 152 -13.60 -6.02 -5.99
CA GLN A 152 -13.23 -7.33 -6.55
C GLN A 152 -12.52 -7.20 -7.91
N TYR A 153 -12.98 -6.25 -8.73
CA TYR A 153 -12.45 -5.98 -10.08
C TYR A 153 -12.43 -4.47 -10.31
N LYS A 154 -11.36 -3.98 -10.95
CA LYS A 154 -11.28 -2.59 -11.41
C LYS A 154 -10.64 -2.56 -12.79
N THR A 155 -11.23 -1.79 -13.68
CA THR A 155 -10.64 -1.42 -14.96
C THR A 155 -9.83 -0.14 -14.75
N LEU A 156 -8.58 -0.15 -15.20
CA LEU A 156 -7.62 0.95 -15.11
C LEU A 156 -7.14 1.31 -16.52
N PRO A 157 -6.91 2.60 -16.83
CA PRO A 157 -6.36 2.99 -18.12
C PRO A 157 -5.01 2.33 -18.37
N TRP A 158 -4.70 2.06 -19.65
CA TRP A 158 -3.39 1.56 -20.08
C TRP A 158 -2.86 2.44 -21.21
N GLU A 159 -2.10 3.46 -20.84
CA GLU A 159 -1.60 4.43 -21.82
C GLU A 159 -0.72 3.73 -22.87
N GLY A 160 -0.95 4.03 -24.16
CA GLY A 160 -0.22 3.40 -25.27
C GLY A 160 -0.77 2.06 -25.75
N HIS A 161 -1.89 1.58 -25.19
CA HIS A 161 -2.55 0.34 -25.60
C HIS A 161 -3.99 0.60 -26.08
N GLU A 162 -4.52 -0.29 -26.93
CA GLU A 162 -5.91 -0.23 -27.42
C GLU A 162 -6.95 -0.66 -26.38
N TRP A 163 -6.51 -1.24 -25.25
CA TRP A 163 -7.37 -1.77 -24.20
C TRP A 163 -6.86 -1.39 -22.81
N ASP A 164 -7.80 -1.34 -21.86
CA ASP A 164 -7.52 -1.07 -20.45
C ASP A 164 -6.99 -2.30 -19.70
N ARG A 165 -6.38 -2.07 -18.52
CA ARG A 165 -5.97 -3.12 -17.57
C ARG A 165 -7.15 -3.51 -16.70
N VAL A 166 -7.37 -4.81 -16.53
CA VAL A 166 -8.30 -5.32 -15.51
C VAL A 166 -7.50 -5.89 -14.36
N VAL A 167 -7.59 -5.24 -13.20
CA VAL A 167 -7.04 -5.76 -11.94
C VAL A 167 -8.11 -6.53 -11.19
N LYS A 168 -7.80 -7.77 -10.82
CA LYS A 168 -8.62 -8.63 -9.97
C LYS A 168 -8.00 -8.70 -8.59
N ASN A 169 -8.85 -8.55 -7.56
CA ASN A 169 -8.42 -8.65 -6.18
C ASN A 169 -7.92 -10.08 -5.86
N LYS A 170 -6.72 -10.17 -5.28
CA LYS A 170 -6.10 -11.45 -4.89
C LYS A 170 -6.74 -12.08 -3.63
N ASN A 171 -7.50 -11.30 -2.85
CA ASN A 171 -8.15 -11.79 -1.65
C ASN A 171 -9.36 -12.68 -1.99
N LYS A 172 -9.21 -14.00 -1.76
CA LYS A 172 -10.26 -15.02 -2.05
C LYS A 172 -11.39 -15.06 -1.03
N ILE A 173 -11.34 -14.24 0.03
CA ILE A 173 -12.37 -14.14 1.06
C ILE A 173 -13.44 -13.10 0.66
N LEU A 174 -13.15 -12.26 -0.35
CA LEU A 174 -14.10 -11.30 -0.93
C LEU A 174 -15.12 -11.95 -1.88
#